data_AF-A0A650CIL3-F1
#
_entry.id   AF-A0A650CIL3-F1
#
_cell.length_a   1.000
_cell.length_b   1.000
_cell.length_c   1.000
_cell.angle_alpha   90.00
_cell.angle_beta   90.00
_cell.angle_gamma   90.00
#
_symmetry.space_group_name_H-M   'P 1'
#
loop_
_entity.id
_entity.type
_entity.pdbx_description
1 polymer ?
#
loop_
_entity_poly.entity_id
_entity_poly.type
_entity_poly.pdbx_seq_one_letter_code
_entity_poly.pdbx_strand_id
1 'polypeptide(L)'
;MSSSQIRSLILNWVKEADELLERGDVVQASEKYYKAAEEAVKLMVKELNLTEILEKVKKAGRWSSSLLFEGARAISPEMYSIWADSWYLHIYGFHEMRINYDEAKKISQNIHKILDIINNYNKQT
;
A
#
# COMPACT_ATOMS: atom_id res chain seq x y z
N MET A 1 -7.36 15.27 3.39
CA MET A 1 -8.33 14.48 2.60
C MET A 1 -9.23 13.70 3.56
N SER A 2 -10.51 13.56 3.25
CA SER A 2 -11.42 12.67 3.99
C SER A 2 -11.06 11.20 3.71
N SER A 3 -11.52 10.27 4.57
CA SER A 3 -11.32 8.84 4.35
C SER A 3 -11.89 8.36 3.01
N SER A 4 -13.04 8.89 2.58
CA SER A 4 -13.63 8.60 1.26
C SER A 4 -12.73 9.06 0.11
N GLN A 5 -12.14 10.25 0.20
CA GLN A 5 -11.20 10.76 -0.81
C GLN A 5 -9.93 9.91 -0.89
N ILE A 6 -9.41 9.43 0.26
CA ILE A 6 -8.23 8.57 0.30
C ILE A 6 -8.54 7.19 -0.32
N ARG A 7 -9.71 6.60 -0.02
CA ARG A 7 -10.15 5.34 -0.63
C ARG A 7 -10.22 5.44 -2.16
N SER A 8 -10.81 6.53 -2.68
CA SER A 8 -10.84 6.79 -4.12
C SER A 8 -9.45 6.98 -4.71
N LEU A 9 -8.53 7.66 -4.00
CA LEU A 9 -7.14 7.83 -4.43
C LEU A 9 -6.42 6.48 -4.56
N ILE A 10 -6.54 5.62 -3.54
CA ILE A 10 -5.95 4.28 -3.54
C ILE A 10 -6.48 3.46 -4.72
N LEU A 11 -7.81 3.47 -4.94
CA LEU A 11 -8.43 2.76 -6.06
C LEU A 11 -7.90 3.26 -7.41
N ASN A 12 -7.79 4.57 -7.58
CA ASN A 12 -7.29 5.16 -8.82
C ASN A 12 -5.82 4.80 -9.05
N TRP A 13 -4.99 4.80 -8.01
CA TRP A 13 -3.59 4.40 -8.14
C TRP A 13 -3.42 2.92 -8.46
N VAL A 14 -4.22 2.01 -7.89
CA VAL A 14 -4.18 0.59 -8.30
C VAL A 14 -4.52 0.44 -9.79
N LYS A 15 -5.59 1.09 -10.25
CA LYS A 15 -5.98 1.07 -11.67
C LYS A 15 -4.90 1.66 -12.59
N GLU A 16 -4.34 2.80 -12.21
CA GLU A 16 -3.27 3.43 -12.99
C GLU A 16 -2.01 2.53 -13.02
N ALA A 17 -1.70 1.84 -11.92
CA ALA A 17 -0.60 0.89 -11.86
C ALA A 17 -0.82 -0.31 -12.78
N ASP A 18 -2.06 -0.83 -12.87
CA ASP A 18 -2.43 -1.86 -13.83
C ASP A 18 -2.24 -1.38 -15.28
N GLU A 19 -2.77 -0.20 -15.61
CA GLU A 19 -2.65 0.37 -16.96
C GLU A 19 -1.18 0.58 -17.37
N LEU A 20 -0.34 1.05 -16.44
CA LEU A 20 1.10 1.18 -16.65
C LEU A 20 1.77 -0.19 -16.87
N LEU A 21 1.43 -1.17 -16.06
CA LEU A 21 1.99 -2.51 -16.15
C LEU A 21 1.62 -3.19 -17.47
N GLU A 22 0.35 -3.12 -17.89
CA GLU A 22 -0.10 -3.67 -19.17
C GLU A 22 0.55 -3.01 -20.39
N ARG A 23 1.01 -1.75 -20.25
CA ARG A 23 1.80 -1.05 -21.27
C ARG A 23 3.29 -1.38 -21.23
N GLY A 24 3.73 -2.23 -20.30
CA GLY A 24 5.12 -2.62 -20.10
C GLY A 24 5.94 -1.63 -19.25
N ASP A 25 5.32 -0.60 -18.66
CA ASP A 25 5.99 0.36 -17.79
C ASP A 25 6.05 -0.18 -16.34
N VAL A 26 6.88 -1.20 -16.16
CA VAL A 26 7.07 -1.88 -14.86
C VAL A 26 7.57 -0.92 -13.78
N VAL A 27 8.43 0.04 -14.15
CA VAL A 27 9.04 1.01 -13.21
C VAL A 27 7.96 1.92 -12.61
N GLN A 28 7.14 2.54 -13.45
CA GLN A 28 6.08 3.44 -12.95
C GLN A 28 4.94 2.66 -12.28
N ALA A 29 4.60 1.47 -12.79
CA ALA A 29 3.61 0.60 -12.15
C ALA A 29 4.02 0.25 -10.71
N SER A 30 5.28 -0.14 -10.51
CA SER A 30 5.84 -0.51 -9.21
C SER A 30 5.72 0.61 -8.18
N GLU A 31 6.09 1.83 -8.57
CA GLU A 31 5.98 3.02 -7.71
C GLU A 31 4.52 3.35 -7.38
N LYS A 32 3.61 3.14 -8.34
CA LYS A 32 2.20 3.42 -8.15
C LYS A 32 1.53 2.43 -7.20
N TYR A 33 1.83 1.14 -7.34
CA TYR A 33 1.39 0.10 -6.39
C TYR A 33 1.90 0.37 -4.97
N TYR A 34 3.17 0.78 -4.84
CA TYR A 34 3.75 1.17 -3.56
C TYR A 34 2.98 2.32 -2.90
N LYS A 35 2.70 3.40 -3.65
CA LYS A 35 1.94 4.55 -3.13
C LYS A 35 0.52 4.16 -2.69
N ALA A 36 -0.14 3.30 -3.45
CA ALA A 36 -1.46 2.78 -3.10
C ALA A 36 -1.42 2.01 -1.77
N ALA A 37 -0.46 1.11 -1.59
CA ALA A 37 -0.29 0.35 -0.36
C ALA A 37 0.11 1.24 0.83
N GLU A 38 0.99 2.22 0.62
CA GLU A 38 1.42 3.18 1.65
C GLU A 38 0.21 3.95 2.21
N GLU A 39 -0.62 4.53 1.35
CA GLU A 39 -1.81 5.25 1.79
C GLU A 39 -2.87 4.32 2.39
N ALA A 40 -2.97 3.07 1.93
CA ALA A 40 -3.85 2.08 2.54
C ALA A 40 -3.46 1.77 3.99
N VAL A 41 -2.16 1.57 4.28
CA VAL A 41 -1.66 1.36 5.65
C VAL A 41 -1.95 2.58 6.52
N LYS A 42 -1.65 3.79 6.04
CA LYS A 42 -1.90 5.04 6.80
C LYS A 42 -3.38 5.23 7.09
N LEU A 43 -4.24 4.99 6.11
CA LEU A 43 -5.69 5.06 6.26
C LEU A 43 -6.16 4.08 7.33
N MET A 44 -5.78 2.81 7.22
CA MET A 44 -6.22 1.77 8.15
C MET A 44 -5.71 2.01 9.57
N VAL A 45 -4.45 2.42 9.77
CA VAL A 45 -3.96 2.81 11.10
C VAL A 45 -4.85 3.87 11.76
N LYS A 46 -5.33 4.84 10.96
CA LYS A 46 -6.23 5.90 11.44
C LYS A 46 -7.65 5.39 11.71
N GLU A 47 -8.24 4.62 10.80
CA GLU A 47 -9.62 4.09 10.93
C GLU A 47 -9.73 3.10 12.10
N LEU A 48 -8.68 2.32 12.35
CA LEU A 48 -8.55 1.41 13.49
C LEU A 48 -8.17 2.08 14.80
N ASN A 49 -7.87 3.38 14.76
CA ASN A 49 -7.39 4.14 15.91
C ASN A 49 -6.20 3.46 16.62
N LEU A 50 -5.18 3.02 15.86
CA LEU A 50 -3.97 2.40 16.43
C LEU A 50 -3.08 3.47 17.06
N THR A 51 -3.45 3.89 18.27
CA THR A 51 -2.87 5.04 18.99
C THR A 51 -1.37 4.92 19.19
N GLU A 52 -0.83 3.72 19.47
CA GLU A 52 0.61 3.51 19.62
C GLU A 52 1.38 3.92 18.34
N ILE A 53 0.90 3.51 17.17
CA ILE A 53 1.53 3.83 15.88
C ILE A 53 1.37 5.32 15.58
N LEU A 54 0.18 5.88 15.80
CA LEU A 54 -0.10 7.30 15.58
C LEU A 54 0.81 8.20 16.43
N GLU A 55 1.04 7.84 17.71
CA GLU A 55 1.94 8.59 18.59
C GLU A 55 3.41 8.46 18.17
N LYS A 56 3.85 7.29 17.70
CA LYS A 56 5.21 7.13 17.13
C LYS A 56 5.40 8.01 15.88
N VAL A 57 4.43 8.01 14.97
CA VAL A 57 4.45 8.86 13.76
C VAL A 57 4.46 10.33 14.13
N LYS A 58 3.65 10.75 15.10
CA LYS A 58 3.60 12.13 15.60
C LYS A 58 4.94 12.57 16.19
N LYS A 59 5.60 11.72 16.99
CA LYS A 59 6.93 11.99 17.55
C LYS A 59 8.02 12.06 16.47
N ALA A 60 7.94 11.21 15.47
CA ALA A 60 8.88 11.20 14.34
C ALA A 60 8.63 12.36 13.34
N GLY A 61 7.44 12.96 13.35
CA GLY A 61 7.02 14.02 12.43
C GLY A 61 6.72 13.55 11.00
N ARG A 62 6.90 12.26 10.69
CA ARG A 62 6.64 11.66 9.38
C ARG A 62 6.46 10.15 9.46
N TRP A 63 5.85 9.59 8.43
CA TRP A 63 5.89 8.15 8.20
C TRP A 63 7.27 7.74 7.68
N SER A 64 7.77 6.61 8.20
CA SER A 64 8.96 5.92 7.70
C SER A 64 8.57 4.51 7.26
N SER A 65 9.38 3.85 6.45
CA SER A 65 9.15 2.45 6.06
C SER A 65 9.04 1.55 7.29
N SER A 66 9.87 1.75 8.33
CA SER A 66 9.77 1.03 9.60
C SER A 66 8.41 1.21 10.27
N LEU A 67 7.90 2.44 10.37
CA LEU A 67 6.60 2.71 10.98
C LEU A 67 5.45 2.17 10.13
N LEU A 68 5.59 2.14 8.80
CA LEU A 68 4.63 1.51 7.91
C LEU A 68 4.62 -0.02 8.10
N PHE A 69 5.78 -0.67 8.27
CA PHE A 69 5.85 -2.09 8.61
C PHE A 69 5.23 -2.40 9.98
N GLU A 70 5.49 -1.56 10.98
CA GLU A 70 4.84 -1.69 12.31
C GLU A 70 3.32 -1.52 12.20
N GLY A 71 2.85 -0.50 11.48
CA GLY A 71 1.43 -0.26 11.24
C GLY A 71 0.76 -1.41 10.49
N ALA A 72 1.37 -1.88 9.41
CA ALA A 72 0.86 -3.01 8.63
C ALA A 72 0.74 -4.29 9.47
N ARG A 73 1.74 -4.57 10.32
CA ARG A 73 1.71 -5.70 11.26
C ARG A 73 0.59 -5.56 12.30
N ALA A 74 0.33 -4.35 12.78
CA ALA A 74 -0.72 -4.08 13.75
C ALA A 74 -2.14 -4.14 13.14
N ILE A 75 -2.28 -3.90 11.84
CA ILE A 75 -3.56 -4.02 11.11
C ILE A 75 -3.93 -5.50 10.96
N SER A 76 -3.10 -6.30 10.26
CA SER A 76 -3.33 -7.73 10.06
C SER A 76 -2.11 -8.41 9.42
N PRO A 77 -1.97 -9.76 9.54
CA PRO A 77 -0.95 -10.50 8.80
C PRO A 77 -1.04 -10.31 7.28
N GLU A 78 -2.25 -10.19 6.74
CA GLU A 78 -2.49 -9.96 5.32
C GLU A 78 -2.01 -8.57 4.89
N MET A 79 -2.33 -7.51 5.65
CA MET A 79 -1.82 -6.17 5.38
C MET A 79 -0.30 -6.11 5.45
N TYR A 80 0.32 -6.83 6.39
CA TYR A 80 1.78 -6.95 6.44
C TYR A 80 2.37 -7.58 5.18
N SER A 81 1.78 -8.69 4.70
CA SER A 81 2.20 -9.33 3.45
C SER A 81 2.08 -8.40 2.25
N ILE A 82 0.96 -7.68 2.13
CA ILE A 82 0.75 -6.74 1.03
C ILE A 82 1.75 -5.59 1.10
N TRP A 83 1.99 -5.03 2.29
CA TRP A 83 2.97 -3.97 2.46
C TRP A 83 4.39 -4.44 2.10
N ALA A 84 4.78 -5.64 2.52
CA ALA A 84 6.08 -6.23 2.17
C ALA A 84 6.27 -6.40 0.66
N ASP A 85 5.24 -6.89 -0.04
CA ASP A 85 5.23 -7.04 -1.50
C ASP A 85 5.32 -5.68 -2.21
N SER A 86 4.59 -4.67 -1.71
CA SER A 86 4.65 -3.32 -2.26
C SER A 86 6.01 -2.64 -2.03
N TRP A 87 6.64 -2.90 -0.89
CA TRP A 87 8.01 -2.45 -0.59
C TRP A 87 9.02 -3.13 -1.52
N TYR A 88 8.85 -4.43 -1.79
CA TYR A 88 9.65 -5.16 -2.76
C TYR A 88 9.56 -4.53 -4.16
N LEU A 89 8.36 -4.20 -4.64
CA LEU A 89 8.18 -3.49 -5.91
C LEU A 89 8.86 -2.11 -5.90
N HIS A 90 8.74 -1.35 -4.82
CA HIS A 90 9.38 -0.04 -4.71
C HIS A 90 10.91 -0.13 -4.82
N ILE A 91 11.54 -1.07 -4.12
CA ILE A 91 12.99 -1.25 -4.16
C ILE A 91 13.42 -1.86 -5.50
N TYR A 92 12.94 -3.05 -5.82
CA TYR A 92 13.45 -3.81 -6.95
C TYR A 92 12.84 -3.39 -8.29
N GLY A 93 11.62 -2.87 -8.30
CA GLY A 93 10.96 -2.41 -9.52
C GLY A 93 11.23 -0.95 -9.84
N PHE A 94 11.06 -0.05 -8.88
CA PHE A 94 11.23 1.39 -9.14
C PHE A 94 12.69 1.85 -8.99
N HIS A 95 13.34 1.53 -7.87
CA HIS A 95 14.71 2.03 -7.62
C HIS A 95 15.80 1.23 -8.36
N GLU A 96 15.71 -0.09 -8.38
CA GLU A 96 16.76 -0.94 -8.97
C GLU A 96 16.46 -1.40 -10.40
N MET A 97 15.19 -1.33 -10.85
CA MET A 97 14.75 -1.74 -12.19
C MET A 97 15.12 -3.18 -12.56
N ARG A 98 15.01 -4.10 -11.59
CA ARG A 98 15.46 -5.50 -11.68
C ARG A 98 14.34 -6.53 -11.86
N ILE A 99 13.08 -6.12 -11.73
CA ILE A 99 11.94 -7.03 -11.90
C ILE A 99 11.36 -6.89 -13.31
N ASN A 100 10.82 -7.98 -13.84
CA ASN A 100 10.15 -8.01 -15.14
C ASN A 100 8.62 -7.92 -14.99
N TYR A 101 7.91 -7.87 -16.13
CA TYR A 101 6.45 -7.81 -16.18
C TYR A 101 5.79 -8.97 -15.42
N ASP A 102 6.21 -10.21 -15.66
CA ASP A 102 5.56 -11.40 -15.07
C ASP A 102 5.69 -11.43 -13.55
N GLU A 103 6.87 -11.06 -13.04
CA GLU A 103 7.12 -10.95 -11.61
C GLU A 103 6.29 -9.83 -10.98
N ALA A 104 6.30 -8.62 -11.58
CA ALA A 104 5.50 -7.51 -11.12
C ALA A 104 3.98 -7.83 -11.15
N LYS A 105 3.50 -8.52 -12.18
CA LYS A 105 2.11 -8.95 -12.32
C LYS A 105 1.71 -9.98 -11.28
N LYS A 106 2.60 -10.92 -10.95
CA LYS A 106 2.36 -11.89 -9.89
C LYS A 106 2.26 -11.21 -8.52
N ILE A 107 3.16 -10.27 -8.23
CA ILE A 107 3.16 -9.53 -6.96
C ILE A 107 1.94 -8.61 -6.87
N SER A 108 1.55 -7.96 -7.96
CA SER A 108 0.41 -7.03 -7.95
C SER A 108 -0.89 -7.73 -7.57
N GLN A 109 -1.08 -9.01 -7.87
CA GLN A 109 -2.25 -9.79 -7.46
C GLN A 109 -2.45 -9.78 -5.93
N ASN A 110 -1.37 -9.79 -5.15
CA ASN A 110 -1.49 -9.66 -3.69
C ASN A 110 -1.86 -8.23 -3.29
N ILE A 111 -1.27 -7.23 -3.94
CA ILE A 111 -1.53 -5.80 -3.67
C ILE A 111 -3.00 -5.44 -3.91
N HIS A 112 -3.66 -6.03 -4.91
CA HIS A 112 -5.08 -5.79 -5.18
C HIS A 112 -6.00 -6.04 -3.97
N LYS A 113 -5.61 -6.94 -3.06
CA LYS A 113 -6.38 -7.25 -1.85
C LYS A 113 -6.51 -6.06 -0.89
N ILE A 114 -5.69 -5.01 -1.02
CA ILE A 114 -5.90 -3.78 -0.24
C ILE A 114 -7.29 -3.18 -0.47
N LEU A 115 -7.85 -3.35 -1.68
CA LEU A 115 -9.16 -2.79 -2.03
C LEU A 115 -10.27 -3.43 -1.18
N ASP A 116 -10.18 -4.73 -0.92
CA ASP A 116 -11.11 -5.42 -0.05
C ASP A 116 -10.93 -5.01 1.40
N ILE A 117 -9.68 -4.92 1.88
CA ILE A 117 -9.38 -4.52 3.26
C ILE A 117 -9.93 -3.13 3.56
N ILE A 118 -9.66 -2.16 2.68
CA ILE A 118 -10.14 -0.80 2.90
C ILE A 118 -11.67 -0.77 2.81
N ASN A 119 -12.32 -1.45 1.86
CA ASN A 119 -13.77 -1.34 1.68
C ASN A 119 -14.59 -2.10 2.73
N ASN A 120 -14.07 -3.19 3.29
CA ASN A 120 -14.83 -4.08 4.18
C ASN A 120 -14.79 -3.70 5.67
N TYR A 121 -13.93 -2.75 6.07
CA TYR A 121 -13.78 -2.43 7.50
C TYR A 121 -14.94 -1.61 8.11
N ASN A 122 -15.93 -1.18 7.31
CA ASN A 122 -17.12 -0.45 7.79
C ASN A 122 -18.30 -1.36 8.19
N LYS A 123 -18.11 -2.68 8.34
CA LYS A 123 -19.23 -3.64 8.58
C LYS A 123 -19.20 -4.34 9.95
N GLN A 124 -18.39 -3.91 10.91
CA GLN A 124 -18.30 -4.55 12.23
C GLN A 124 -18.60 -3.61 13.42
N THR A 125 -19.45 -2.61 13.20
CA THR A 125 -20.14 -1.85 14.27
C THR A 125 -21.61 -1.82 13.98
#